data_AF-A0A925UBU8-F1
#
_entry.id   AF-A0A925UBU8-F1
#
_cell.length_a   1.000
_cell.length_b   1.000
_cell.length_c   1.000
_cell.angle_alpha   90.00
_cell.angle_beta   90.00
_cell.angle_gamma   90.00
#
_symmetry.space_group_name_H-M   'P 1'
#
loop_
_entity.id
_entity.type
_entity.pdbx_description
1 polymer ?
#
loop_
_entity_poly.entity_id
_entity_poly.type
_entity_poly.pdbx_seq_one_letter_code
_entity_poly.pdbx_strand_id
1 'polypeptide(L)' 'MLRQRVVTALVLIAFLLPALFAPMAWPFALLSLLLIAAAGWEWGRLNGAGAISIAMGVLLALACAAALWAGWADAPPL' A
#
# COMPACT_ATOMS: atom_id res chain seq x y z
N MET A 1 -16.72 -14.09 14.78
CA MET A 1 -16.02 -14.28 13.49
C MET A 1 -16.66 -13.51 12.33
N LEU A 2 -17.99 -13.52 12.12
CA LEU A 2 -18.61 -12.76 11.02
C LEU A 2 -18.65 -11.23 11.24
N ARG A 3 -19.07 -10.78 12.44
CA ARG A 3 -19.15 -9.33 12.76
C ARG A 3 -17.83 -8.60 12.55
N GLN A 4 -16.71 -9.16 13.02
CA GLN A 4 -15.40 -8.55 12.86
C GLN A 4 -14.97 -8.41 11.39
N ARG A 5 -15.16 -9.47 10.58
CA ARG A 5 -14.83 -9.43 9.15
C ARG A 5 -15.63 -8.37 8.39
N VAL A 6 -16.92 -8.24 8.69
CA VAL A 6 -17.80 -7.23 8.08
C VAL A 6 -17.36 -5.82 8.49
N VAL A 7 -17.07 -5.59 9.77
CA VAL A 7 -16.61 -4.28 10.24
C VAL A 7 -15.30 -3.89 9.57
N THR A 8 -14.31 -4.77 9.48
CA THR A 8 -13.04 -4.47 8.81
C THR A 8 -13.26 -4.15 7.33
N ALA A 9 -14.10 -4.91 6.63
CA ALA A 9 -14.40 -4.65 5.22
C ALA A 9 -15.06 -3.27 5.01
N LEU A 10 -16.03 -2.90 5.85
CA LEU A 10 -16.67 -1.59 5.79
C LEU A 10 -15.69 -0.46 6.08
N VAL A 11 -14.79 -0.65 7.06
CA VAL A 11 -13.73 0.32 7.36
C VAL A 11 -12.79 0.50 6.16
N LEU A 12 -12.33 -0.58 5.54
CA LEU A 12 -11.48 -0.50 4.36
C LEU A 12 -12.18 0.21 3.19
N ILE A 13 -13.46 -0.07 2.95
CA ILE A 13 -14.27 0.65 1.94
C ILE A 13 -14.40 2.13 2.29
N ALA A 14 -14.61 2.46 3.57
CA ALA A 14 -14.72 3.84 4.04
C ALA A 14 -13.43 4.64 3.86
N PHE A 15 -12.25 3.99 3.84
CA PHE A 15 -11.00 4.64 3.46
C PHE A 15 -10.77 4.68 1.95
N LEU A 16 -11.12 3.59 1.25
CA LEU A 16 -10.88 3.45 -0.18
C LEU A 16 -11.74 4.42 -1.01
N LEU A 17 -13.04 4.54 -0.73
CA LEU A 17 -13.94 5.35 -1.56
C LEU A 17 -13.59 6.84 -1.54
N PRO A 18 -13.32 7.49 -0.38
CA PRO A 18 -12.88 8.89 -0.38
C PRO A 18 -11.53 9.07 -1.07
N ALA A 19 -10.60 8.13 -0.91
CA ALA A 19 -9.30 8.21 -1.58
C ALA A 19 -9.44 8.10 -3.11
N LEU A 20 -10.37 7.27 -3.60
CA LEU A 20 -10.64 7.06 -5.02
C LEU A 20 -11.38 8.23 -5.67
N PHE A 21 -12.35 8.83 -4.98
CA PHE A 21 -13.17 9.92 -5.51
C PHE A 21 -12.57 11.32 -5.26
N ALA A 22 -11.43 11.41 -4.57
CA ALA A 22 -10.74 12.68 -4.37
C ALA A 22 -10.29 13.27 -5.72
N PRO A 23 -10.42 14.60 -5.92
CA PRO A 23 -10.02 15.25 -7.18
C PRO A 23 -8.49 15.31 -7.38
N MET A 24 -7.72 14.90 -6.38
CA MET A 24 -6.27 14.92 -6.36
C MET A 24 -5.75 13.49 -6.25
N ALA A 25 -4.64 13.15 -6.91
CA ALA A 25 -4.15 11.77 -6.98
C ALA A 25 -3.46 11.26 -5.70
N TRP A 26 -2.93 12.16 -4.87
CA TRP A 26 -2.12 11.77 -3.70
C TRP A 26 -2.83 10.92 -2.62
N PRO A 27 -4.15 11.06 -2.33
CA PRO A 27 -4.81 10.26 -1.31
C PRO A 27 -4.83 8.77 -1.70
N PHE A 28 -5.18 8.49 -2.96
CA PHE A 28 -5.14 7.14 -3.51
C PHE A 28 -3.72 6.60 -3.58
N ALA A 29 -2.75 7.43 -4.00
CA ALA A 29 -1.34 7.05 -4.05
C ALA A 29 -0.80 6.67 -2.66
N LEU A 30 -1.10 7.46 -1.62
CA LEU A 30 -0.66 7.21 -0.25
C LEU A 30 -1.30 5.94 0.33
N LEU A 31 -2.61 5.77 0.13
CA LEU A 31 -3.31 4.55 0.57
C LEU A 31 -2.72 3.31 -0.11
N SER A 32 -2.49 3.37 -1.43
CA SER A 32 -1.88 2.29 -2.20
C SER A 32 -0.47 1.98 -1.71
N LEU A 33 0.34 3.00 -1.44
CA LEU A 33 1.71 2.84 -0.94
C LEU A 33 1.75 2.13 0.42
N LEU A 34 0.82 2.45 1.33
CA LEU A 34 0.67 1.75 2.60
C LEU A 34 0.28 0.27 2.41
N LEU A 35 -0.68 -0.01 1.52
CA LEU A 35 -1.10 -1.38 1.22
C LEU A 35 0.02 -2.21 0.57
N ILE A 36 0.78 -1.61 -0.34
CA ILE A 36 1.94 -2.24 -0.99
C ILE A 36 3.03 -2.53 0.04
N ALA A 37 3.32 -1.60 0.96
CA ALA A 37 4.28 -1.81 2.04
C ALA A 37 3.89 -3.01 2.93
N ALA A 38 2.59 -3.10 3.29
CA ALA A 38 2.07 -4.22 4.04
C ALA A 38 2.20 -5.55 3.26
N ALA A 39 1.91 -5.54 1.96
CA ALA A 39 2.08 -6.71 1.09
C ALA A 39 3.54 -7.19 1.04
N GLY A 40 4.52 -6.28 0.96
CA GLY A 40 5.94 -6.62 0.99
C GLY A 40 6.37 -7.26 2.32
N TRP A 41 5.85 -6.75 3.44
CA TRP A 41 6.07 -7.35 4.75
C TRP A 41 5.44 -8.73 4.91
N GLU A 42 4.20 -8.90 4.46
CA GLU A 42 3.51 -10.20 4.49
C GLU A 42 4.21 -11.23 3.61
N TRP A 43 4.67 -10.83 2.42
CA TRP A 43 5.47 -11.68 1.54
C TRP A 43 6.75 -12.17 2.23
N GLY A 44 7.47 -11.27 2.90
CA GLY A 44 8.66 -11.64 3.67
C GLY A 44 8.36 -12.68 4.75
N ARG A 45 7.25 -12.50 5.48
CA ARG A 45 6.82 -13.45 6.51
C ARG A 45 6.45 -14.81 5.93
N LEU A 46 5.74 -14.84 4.80
CA LEU A 46 5.37 -16.10 4.11
C LEU A 46 6.59 -16.84 3.57
N ASN A 47 7.66 -16.13 3.23
CA ASN A 47 8.92 -16.71 2.78
C ASN A 47 9.91 -17.01 3.92
N GLY A 48 9.49 -16.87 5.18
CA GLY A 48 10.34 -17.19 6.34
C GLY A 48 11.45 -16.17 6.61
N ALA A 49 11.36 -14.93 6.10
CA ALA A 49 12.39 -13.90 6.27
C ALA A 49 12.52 -13.36 7.72
N GLY A 50 11.70 -13.84 8.67
CA GLY A 50 11.79 -13.48 10.08
C GLY A 50 11.75 -11.97 10.30
N ALA A 51 12.71 -11.45 11.06
CA ALA A 51 12.83 -10.02 11.36
C ALA A 51 13.08 -9.14 10.11
N ILE A 52 13.65 -9.70 9.03
CA ILE A 52 13.95 -8.98 7.78
C ILE A 52 12.67 -8.64 7.01
N SER A 53 11.55 -9.31 7.29
CA SER A 53 10.26 -9.02 6.65
C SER A 53 9.86 -7.54 6.76
N ILE A 54 10.18 -6.89 7.89
CA ILE A 54 9.89 -5.45 8.07
C ILE A 54 10.73 -4.62 7.09
N ALA A 55 12.01 -4.94 6.96
CA ALA A 55 12.90 -4.27 6.00
C ALA A 55 12.40 -4.46 4.56
N MET A 56 11.84 -5.62 4.21
CA MET A 56 11.24 -5.86 2.89
C MET A 56 10.05 -4.93 2.61
N GLY A 57 9.13 -4.80 3.58
CA GLY A 57 8.00 -3.87 3.46
C GLY A 57 8.45 -2.41 3.34
N VAL A 58 9.43 -1.99 4.14
CA VAL A 58 9.99 -0.63 4.11
C VAL A 58 10.72 -0.35 2.81
N LEU A 59 11.58 -1.26 2.34
CA LEU A 59 12.31 -1.12 1.09
C LEU A 59 11.34 -1.02 -0.10
N LEU A 60 10.28 -1.83 -0.11
CA LEU A 60 9.26 -1.77 -1.15
C LEU A 60 8.50 -0.43 -1.10
N ALA A 61 8.14 0.05 0.08
CA ALA A 61 7.49 1.34 0.26
C ALA A 61 8.36 2.49 -0.27
N LEU A 62 9.66 2.48 0.06
CA LEU A 62 10.62 3.49 -0.40
C LEU A 62 10.82 3.44 -1.91
N ALA A 63 10.89 2.25 -2.50
CA ALA A 63 10.97 2.09 -3.95
C ALA A 63 9.73 2.64 -4.66
N CYS A 64 8.53 2.35 -4.16
CA CYS A 64 7.28 2.92 -4.69
C CYS A 64 7.20 4.43 -4.50
N ALA A 65 7.65 4.96 -3.35
CA ALA A 65 7.71 6.40 -3.10
C ALA A 65 8.66 7.10 -4.08
N ALA A 66 9.83 6.51 -4.32
CA ALA A 66 10.79 7.02 -5.28
C ALA A 66 10.23 7.01 -6.72
N ALA A 67 9.54 5.94 -7.12
CA ALA A 67 8.88 5.85 -8.42
C ALA A 67 7.80 6.93 -8.59
N LEU A 68 6.97 7.15 -7.57
CA LEU A 68 5.98 8.23 -7.57
C LEU A 68 6.64 9.61 -7.67
N TRP A 69 7.72 9.84 -6.92
CA TRP A 69 8.46 11.10 -6.95
C TRP A 69 9.16 11.33 -8.30
N ALA A 70 9.57 10.26 -8.98
CA ALA A 70 10.13 10.29 -10.33
C ALA A 70 9.08 10.50 -11.43
N GLY A 71 7.79 10.69 -11.09
CA GLY A 71 6.73 10.95 -12.06
C GLY A 71 6.24 9.71 -12.80
N TRP A 72 6.50 8.49 -12.30
CA TRP A 72 6.10 7.24 -12.97
C TRP A 72 4.58 7.05 -13.06
N ALA A 73 3.81 7.84 -12.29
CA ALA A 73 2.36 7.89 -12.40
C ALA A 73 1.88 8.60 -13.67
N ASP A 74 2.70 9.53 -14.20
CA ASP A 74 2.36 10.36 -15.34
C ASP A 74 3.03 9.87 -16.63
N ALA A 75 4.26 9.34 -16.55
CA ALA A 75 5.00 8.80 -17.69
C ALA A 75 5.89 7.61 -17.27
N PRO A 76 6.03 6.55 -18.09
CA PRO A 76 6.92 5.44 -17.77
C PRO A 76 8.40 5.87 -17.75
N PRO A 77 9.28 5.16 -17.02
CA PRO A 77 10.72 5.40 -17.07
C PRO A 77 11.26 5.24 -18.50
N LEU A 78 12.20 6.12 -18.88
CA LEU A 78 12.92 6.11 -20.16
C LEU A 78 13.86 4.91 -20.30
#